data_AF-A0A377TWA0-F1
#
_entry.id   AF-A0A377TWA0-F1
#
_cell.length_a   1.000
_cell.length_b   1.000
_cell.length_c   1.000
_cell.angle_alpha   90.00
_cell.angle_beta   90.00
_cell.angle_gamma   90.00
#
_symmetry.space_group_name_H-M   'P 1'
#
loop_
_entity.id
_entity.type
_entity.pdbx_description
1 polymer ?
#
loop_
_entity_poly.entity_id
_entity_poly.type
_entity_poly.pdbx_seq_one_letter_code
_entity_poly.pdbx_strand_id
1 'polypeptide(L)' 'MTTIATATLPKNVQYPQYDRSQLRSRIVHFGFGAFHRAHQALLTDRVLNNVGGDWGSVKSVCSAATR' A
#
# COMPACT_ATOMS: atom_id res chain seq x y z
N MET A 1 5.49 25.11 -4.82
CA MET A 1 4.90 24.57 -6.06
C MET A 1 3.98 23.42 -5.69
N THR A 2 2.70 23.48 -6.08
CA THR A 2 1.74 22.40 -5.82
C THR A 2 1.92 21.30 -6.87
N THR A 3 2.19 20.08 -6.42
CA THR A 3 2.27 18.89 -7.29
C THR A 3 1.12 17.93 -6.98
N ILE A 4 0.92 16.94 -7.84
CA ILE A 4 -0.04 15.84 -7.59
C ILE A 4 0.22 15.11 -6.27
N ALA A 5 1.45 15.10 -5.77
CA ALA A 5 1.81 14.49 -4.49
C ALA A 5 1.57 15.40 -3.28
N THR A 6 1.47 16.72 -3.49
CA THR A 6 1.38 17.73 -2.42
C THR A 6 0.03 18.46 -2.40
N ALA A 7 -0.83 18.21 -3.40
CA ALA A 7 -2.16 18.77 -3.43
C ALA A 7 -3.03 18.22 -2.29
N THR A 8 -3.80 19.11 -1.65
CA THR A 8 -4.77 18.72 -0.63
C THR A 8 -5.86 17.86 -1.27
N LEU A 9 -6.13 16.68 -0.71
CA LEU A 9 -7.19 15.82 -1.23
C LEU A 9 -8.58 16.31 -0.76
N PRO A 10 -9.65 16.04 -1.54
CA PRO A 10 -11.02 16.29 -1.14
C PRO A 10 -11.39 15.57 0.17
N LYS A 11 -12.31 16.17 0.95
CA LYS A 11 -12.73 15.66 2.27
C LYS A 11 -13.33 14.25 2.25
N ASN A 12 -13.84 13.79 1.10
CA ASN A 12 -14.45 12.48 0.95
C ASN A 12 -13.45 11.36 0.60
N VAL A 13 -12.18 11.69 0.41
CA VAL A 13 -11.14 10.66 0.18
C VAL A 13 -10.83 9.96 1.50
N GLN A 14 -10.92 8.63 1.48
CA GLN A 14 -10.63 7.80 2.64
C GLN A 14 -9.12 7.67 2.83
N TYR A 15 -8.68 7.82 4.07
CA TYR A 15 -7.30 7.60 4.48
C TYR A 15 -7.23 6.38 5.40
N PRO A 16 -6.13 5.60 5.34
CA PRO A 16 -5.89 4.56 6.33
C PRO A 16 -5.87 5.13 7.74
N GLN A 17 -6.60 4.48 8.63
CA GLN A 17 -6.76 4.85 10.04
C GLN A 17 -5.72 4.16 10.94
N TYR A 18 -4.92 3.24 10.40
CA TYR A 18 -3.84 2.56 11.11
C TYR A 18 -2.49 3.28 10.97
N ASP A 19 -1.63 3.14 11.98
CA ASP A 19 -0.27 3.68 11.96
C ASP A 19 0.62 2.89 10.99
N ARG A 20 0.99 3.52 9.87
CA ARG A 20 1.85 2.91 8.85
C ARG A 20 3.27 2.67 9.34
N SER A 21 3.74 3.37 10.36
CA SER A 21 5.09 3.18 10.92
C SER A 21 5.24 1.85 11.68
N GLN A 22 4.12 1.27 12.13
CA GLN A 22 4.08 -0.02 12.83
C GLN A 22 4.09 -1.22 11.87
N LEU A 23 3.89 -1.00 10.56
CA LEU A 23 3.84 -2.08 9.58
C LEU A 23 5.21 -2.72 9.35
N ARG A 24 5.25 -4.06 9.33
CA ARG A 24 6.43 -4.85 9.00
C ARG A 24 6.23 -5.56 7.68
N SER A 25 7.28 -5.67 6.87
CA SER A 25 7.25 -6.43 5.62
C SER A 25 7.08 -7.93 5.91
N ARG A 26 5.85 -8.42 5.83
CA ARG A 26 5.48 -9.81 6.12
C ARG A 26 4.96 -10.56 4.89
N ILE A 27 4.57 -9.82 3.85
CA ILE A 27 4.06 -10.38 2.59
C ILE A 27 4.97 -9.89 1.46
N VAL A 28 5.58 -10.82 0.73
CA VAL A 28 6.32 -10.51 -0.52
C VAL A 28 5.40 -10.79 -1.69
N HIS A 29 5.12 -9.78 -2.50
CA HIS A 29 4.33 -9.95 -3.71
C HIS A 29 5.19 -9.89 -4.97
N PHE A 30 5.12 -10.96 -5.78
CA PHE A 30 5.75 -11.05 -7.09
C PHE A 30 4.71 -10.73 -8.18
N GLY A 31 4.98 -9.71 -9.00
CA GLY A 31 4.05 -9.27 -10.05
C GLY A 31 3.10 -8.17 -9.59
N PHE A 32 3.63 -6.96 -9.36
CA PHE A 32 2.84 -5.84 -8.83
C PHE A 32 1.94 -5.17 -9.89
N GLY A 33 0.78 -5.77 -10.18
CA GLY A 33 -0.20 -5.28 -11.15
C GLY A 33 -1.34 -4.42 -10.56
N ALA A 34 -2.24 -3.96 -11.43
CA ALA A 34 -3.47 -3.26 -11.00
C ALA A 34 -4.39 -4.19 -10.17
N PHE A 35 -4.45 -5.47 -10.52
CA PHE A 35 -5.24 -6.47 -9.82
C PHE A 35 -4.79 -6.67 -8.36
N HIS A 36 -3.49 -6.80 -8.12
CA HIS A 36 -2.95 -6.90 -6.77
C HIS A 36 -3.35 -5.69 -5.91
N ARG A 37 -3.24 -4.47 -6.46
CA ARG A 37 -3.65 -3.25 -5.74
C ARG A 37 -5.13 -3.24 -5.40
N ALA A 38 -5.98 -3.66 -6.34
CA ALA A 38 -7.42 -3.64 -6.18
C ALA A 38 -7.96 -4.78 -5.30
N HIS A 39 -7.21 -5.87 -5.09
CA HIS A 39 -7.70 -7.04 -4.37
C HIS A 39 -6.88 -7.39 -3.13
N GLN A 40 -5.63 -7.81 -3.29
CA GLN A 40 -4.82 -8.30 -2.17
C GLN A 40 -4.41 -7.16 -1.24
N ALA A 41 -3.93 -6.05 -1.80
CA ALA A 41 -3.58 -4.88 -1.01
C ALA A 41 -4.82 -4.23 -0.36
N LEU A 42 -5.94 -4.17 -1.08
CA LEU A 42 -7.21 -3.64 -0.56
C LEU A 42 -7.76 -4.45 0.61
N LEU A 43 -7.71 -5.78 0.54
CA LEU A 43 -8.15 -6.64 1.65
C LEU A 43 -7.24 -6.48 2.87
N THR A 44 -5.92 -6.41 2.65
CA THR A 44 -4.96 -6.19 3.73
C THR A 44 -5.21 -4.84 4.42
N ASP A 45 -5.42 -3.78 3.64
CA ASP A 45 -5.77 -2.45 4.15
C ASP A 45 -7.08 -2.47 4.97
N ARG A 46 -8.12 -3.17 4.52
CA ARG A 46 -9.38 -3.31 5.28
C ARG A 46 -9.19 -4.04 6.60
N VAL A 47 -8.39 -5.11 6.64
CA VAL A 47 -8.10 -5.85 7.87
C VAL A 47 -7.33 -4.96 8.85
N LEU A 48 -6.29 -4.26 8.38
CA LEU A 48 -5.52 -3.33 9.21
C LEU A 48 -6.37 -2.19 9.76
N ASN A 49 -7.33 -1.68 8.98
CA ASN A 49 -8.25 -0.64 9.44
C ASN A 49 -9.27 -1.14 10.47
N ASN A 50 -9.68 -2.41 10.42
CA ASN A 50 -10.73 -2.94 11.29
C ASN A 50 -10.19 -3.62 12.56
N VAL A 51 -9.11 -4.38 12.43
CA VAL A 51 -8.57 -5.25 13.49
C VAL A 51 -7.14 -4.83 13.90
N GLY A 52 -6.49 -3.98 13.10
CA GLY A 52 -5.08 -3.63 13.30
C GLY A 52 -4.12 -4.74 12.86
N GLY A 53 -2.87 -4.62 13.29
CA GLY A 53 -1.79 -5.55 12.98
C GLY A 53 -0.60 -4.90 12.29
N ASP A 54 0.44 -5.70 12.03
CA ASP A 54 1.72 -5.24 11.47
C ASP A 54 2.01 -5.89 10.10
N TRP A 55 0.97 -6.33 9.39
CA TRP A 55 1.08 -7.01 8.10
C TRP A 55 1.25 -6.02 6.94
N GLY A 56 2.48 -5.60 6.71
CA GLY A 56 2.87 -4.85 5.52
C GLY A 56 3.20 -5.76 4.34
N SER A 57 2.84 -5.32 3.13
CA SER A 57 3.25 -5.94 1.87
C SER A 57 4.41 -5.18 1.23
N VAL A 58 5.48 -5.90 0.90
CA VAL A 58 6.62 -5.37 0.14
C VAL A 58 6.53 -5.84 -1.31
N LYS A 59 6.76 -4.91 -2.22
CA LYS A 59 6.85 -5.21 -3.65
C LYS A 59 8.25 -5.73 -3.91
N SER A 60 8.38 -6.96 -4.37
CA SER A 60 9.62 -7.37 -5.01
C SER A 60 9.56 -6.89 -6.45
N VAL A 61 10.35 -5.87 -6.78
CA VAL A 61 10.68 -5.61 -8.18
C VAL A 61 11.93 -6.43 -8.47
N CYS A 62 11.82 -7.45 -9.31
CA CYS A 62 13.01 -7.89 -10.03
C CYS A 62 13.40 -6.67 -10.88
N SER A 63 14.45 -5.96 -10.47
CA SER A 63 15.19 -5.15 -11.43
C SER A 63 15.70 -6.16 -12.45
N ALA A 64 15.00 -6.27 -13.58
CA ALA A 64 15.64 -6.77 -14.78
C ALA A 64 16.76 -5.76 -15.02
N ALA A 65 17.95 -6.09 -14.53
CA ALA A 65 19.17 -5.40 -14.84
C ALA A 65 19.21 -5.33 -16.36
N THR A 66 18.93 -4.15 -16.90
CA THR A 66 19.15 -3.86 -18.30
C THR A 66 20.66 -3.90 -18.48
N ARG A 67 21.16 -5.03 -18.98
CA ARG A 67 22.44 -5.12 -19.65
C ARG A 67 22.22 -4.77 -21.11
#